data_AF-A0A847YBJ1-F1
#
_entry.id   AF-A0A847YBJ1-F1
#
_cell.length_a   1.000
_cell.length_b   1.000
_cell.length_c   1.000
_cell.angle_alpha   90.00
_cell.angle_beta   90.00
_cell.angle_gamma   90.00
#
_symmetry.space_group_name_H-M   'P 1'
#
loop_
_entity.id
_entity.type
_entity.pdbx_description
1 polymer ?
#
loop_
_entity_poly.entity_id
_entity_poly.type
_entity_poly.pdbx_seq_one_letter_code
_entity_poly.pdbx_strand_id
1 'polypeptide(L)' 'DETVEGLRHRSLPVFSVQYHPEASAGPHDSHYLFQRFRETIDEYRAATARP' A
#
# COMPACT_ATOMS: atom_id res chain seq x y z
N ASP A 1 3.37 0.70 -22.24
CA ASP A 1 3.78 -0.66 -22.64
C ASP A 1 2.82 -1.73 -22.11
N GLU A 2 1.77 -1.34 -21.38
CA GLU A 2 0.72 -2.26 -20.89
C GLU A 2 1.28 -3.32 -19.92
N THR A 3 2.43 -3.04 -19.30
CA THR A 3 2.97 -3.84 -18.20
C THR A 3 2.13 -3.68 -16.94
N VAL A 4 2.21 -4.70 -16.08
CA VAL A 4 1.53 -4.68 -14.78
C VAL A 4 2.36 -3.88 -13.78
N GLU A 5 1.79 -2.80 -13.25
CA GLU A 5 2.47 -1.91 -12.29
C GLU A 5 2.09 -2.16 -10.82
N GLY A 6 1.18 -3.10 -10.57
CA GLY A 6 0.76 -3.44 -9.22
C GLY A 6 -0.35 -4.49 -9.16
N LEU A 7 -0.52 -5.06 -7.98
CA LEU A 7 -1.53 -6.08 -7.69
C LEU A 7 -2.26 -5.75 -6.39
N ARG A 8 -3.51 -6.21 -6.26
CA ARG A 8 -4.21 -6.26 -4.97
C ARG A 8 -4.90 -7.60 -4.78
N HIS A 9 -4.93 -8.07 -3.54
CA HIS A 9 -5.77 -9.20 -3.20
C HIS A 9 -7.25 -8.79 -3.24
N ARG A 10 -8.15 -9.71 -3.63
CA ARG A 10 -9.60 -9.44 -3.77
C ARG A 10 -10.36 -9.35 -2.44
N SER A 11 -9.72 -9.65 -1.31
CA SER A 11 -10.43 -9.95 -0.06
C SER A 11 -9.60 -9.60 1.16
N LEU A 12 -8.29 -9.85 1.11
CA LEU A 12 -7.35 -9.41 2.13
C LEU A 12 -6.88 -7.97 1.81
N PRO A 13 -6.54 -7.15 2.82
CA PRO A 13 -6.04 -5.79 2.63
C PRO A 13 -4.55 -5.80 2.23
N VAL A 14 -4.22 -6.50 1.15
CA VAL A 14 -2.85 -6.71 0.66
C VAL A 14 -2.73 -6.12 -0.75
N PHE A 15 -1.68 -5.33 -0.99
CA PHE A 15 -1.37 -4.78 -2.30
C PHE A 15 0.15 -4.73 -2.52
N SER A 16 0.55 -4.60 -3.79
CA SER A 16 1.94 -4.38 -4.20
C SER A 16 2.00 -3.42 -5.39
N VAL A 17 3.17 -2.80 -5.56
CA VAL A 17 3.50 -1.97 -6.74
C VAL A 17 4.85 -2.42 -7.29
N GLN A 18 5.05 -2.24 -8.59
CA GLN A 18 6.30 -2.61 -9.26
C GLN A 18 7.36 -1.49 -9.18
N TYR A 19 6.91 -0.24 -9.09
CA TYR A 19 7.78 0.94 -8.98
C TYR A 19 8.18 1.23 -7.53
N HIS A 20 9.06 2.22 -7.38
CA HIS A 20 9.62 2.70 -6.11
C HIS A 20 8.78 3.85 -5.53
N PRO A 21 7.83 3.60 -4.61
CA PRO A 21 7.00 4.64 -4.03
C PRO A 21 7.76 5.60 -3.12
N GLU A 22 8.91 5.19 -2.61
CA GLU A 22 9.77 6.03 -1.76
C GLU A 22 10.34 7.22 -2.54
N ALA A 23 10.64 7.02 -3.82
CA ALA A 23 11.42 7.89 -4.69
C ALA A 23 12.80 8.27 -4.08
N SER A 24 13.90 8.16 -4.84
CA SER A 24 15.24 8.74 -4.53
C SER A 24 16.28 8.25 -5.54
N ALA A 25 16.46 8.89 -6.70
CA ALA A 25 15.76 10.05 -7.25
C ALA A 25 14.38 9.70 -7.84
N GLY A 26 13.52 10.70 -8.09
CA GLY A 26 12.22 10.50 -8.74
C GLY A 26 11.10 11.40 -8.19
N PRO A 27 9.92 11.41 -8.82
CA PRO A 27 8.76 12.17 -8.36
C PRO A 27 8.11 11.50 -7.13
N HIS A 28 7.48 12.30 -6.26
CA HIS A 28 6.82 11.83 -5.04
C HIS A 28 5.33 11.48 -5.22
N ASP A 29 4.89 11.28 -6.47
CA ASP A 29 3.47 11.10 -6.84
C ASP A 29 2.83 9.85 -6.21
N SER A 30 3.64 8.89 -5.80
CA SER A 30 3.25 7.60 -5.22
C SER A 30 3.39 7.51 -3.69
N HIS A 31 3.75 8.60 -3.00
CA HIS A 31 3.93 8.63 -1.53
C HIS A 31 2.66 8.26 -0.75
N TYR A 32 1.47 8.49 -1.32
CA TYR A 32 0.18 8.13 -0.69
C TYR A 32 0.05 6.63 -0.38
N LEU A 33 0.81 5.77 -1.06
CA LEU A 33 0.81 4.32 -0.82
C LEU A 33 1.30 3.96 0.59
N PHE A 34 2.21 4.77 1.17
CA PHE A 34 2.63 4.61 2.56
C PHE A 34 1.51 4.96 3.54
N GLN A 35 0.75 6.02 3.26
CA GLN A 35 -0.42 6.36 4.08
C GLN A 35 -1.44 5.24 4.04
N ARG A 36 -1.77 4.74 2.84
CA ARG A 36 -2.70 3.61 2.67
C ARG A 36 -2.23 2.34 3.39
N PHE A 37 -0.94 2.05 3.37
CA PHE A 37 -0.37 0.93 4.11
C PHE A 37 -0.54 1.10 5.63
N ARG A 38 -0.32 2.31 6.15
CA ARG A 38 -0.54 2.62 7.57
C ARG A 38 -2.00 2.46 7.98
N GLU A 39 -2.93 2.94 7.16
CA GLU A 39 -4.37 2.80 7.39
C GLU A 39 -4.77 1.32 7.55
N THR A 40 -4.27 0.44 6.67
CA THR A 40 -4.47 -1.01 6.79
C THR A 40 -3.96 -1.57 8.13
N ILE A 41 -2.80 -1.11 8.61
CA ILE A 41 -2.24 -1.55 9.90
C ILE A 41 -3.12 -1.09 11.05
N ASP A 42 -3.56 0.16 11.02
CA ASP A 42 -4.39 0.75 12.08
C ASP A 42 -5.76 0.06 12.16
N GLU A 43 -6.37 -0.23 11.01
CA GLU A 43 -7.61 -1.03 10.92
C GLU A 43 -7.42 -2.44 11.49
N TYR A 44 -6.33 -3.12 11.12
CA TYR A 44 -6.03 -4.45 11.65
C TYR A 44 -5.84 -4.42 13.17
N ARG A 45 -5.14 -3.41 13.70
CA ARG A 45 -4.96 -3.23 15.15
C ARG A 45 -6.30 -2.97 15.85
N ALA A 46 -7.15 -2.11 15.30
CA ALA A 46 -8.47 -1.84 15.86
C ALA A 46 -9.36 -3.10 15.86
N ALA A 47 -9.29 -3.91 14.81
CA ALA A 47 -10.07 -5.16 14.71
C ALA A 47 -9.55 -6.28 15.63
N THR A 48 -8.25 -6.28 15.95
CA THR A 48 -7.60 -7.30 16.80
C THR A 48 -7.47 -6.89 18.27
N ALA A 49 -7.58 -5.61 18.58
CA ALA A 49 -7.76 -5.12 19.93
C ALA A 49 -9.16 -5.49 20.43
N ARG A 50 -9.33 -6.72 20.91
CA ARG A 50 -10.44 -7.06 21.81
C ARG A 50 -10.16 -6.47 23.20
N PRO A 51 -11.22 -6.14 23.97
CA PRO A 51 -11.08 -5.82 25.39
C PRO A 51 -10.43 -6.96 26.18
#